data_AF-A0A285ZZF7-F1
#
_entry.id   AF-A0A285ZZF7-F1
#
_cell.length_a   1.000
_cell.length_b   1.000
_cell.length_c   1.000
_cell.angle_alpha   90.00
_cell.angle_beta   90.00
_cell.angle_gamma   90.00
#
_symmetry.space_group_name_H-M   'P 1'
#
loop_
_entity.id
_entity.type
_entity.pdbx_description
1 polymer ?
#
loop_
_entity_poly.entity_id
_entity_poly.type
_entity_poly.pdbx_seq_one_letter_code
_entity_poly.pdbx_strand_id
1 'polypeptide(L)'
;MSKMAENMEWENEAPQLAKLKKSNPFTVPSNYFEELNERINQSVFISSLERNEQGGFHIPENYFETLENQITSRIALEQFKDGNQEGFAVPNGYFEKLQQNIAAQTTEKKKIVRLWNQPLFKYAVAACLVIASTTGWFANEHYQSKQLRKTELAKEQMLYDIDESVIMEYMQEAQNVKTASFTDTEMENYILDNFSTSDLSNNL
;
A
#
# COMPACT_ATOMS: atom_id res chain seq x y z
N MET A 1 11.93 101.61 4.59
CA MET A 1 11.82 101.40 6.06
C MET A 1 12.21 99.97 6.36
N SER A 2 13.14 99.78 7.29
CA SER A 2 13.96 98.58 7.44
C SER A 2 13.27 97.52 8.31
N LYS A 3 12.87 96.40 7.69
CA LYS A 3 12.33 95.20 8.34
C LYS A 3 13.28 94.53 9.35
N MET A 4 14.52 95.00 9.46
CA MET A 4 15.51 94.46 10.38
C MET A 4 15.35 94.96 11.82
N ALA A 5 14.68 96.09 12.04
CA ALA A 5 14.55 96.67 13.39
C ALA A 5 13.45 96.00 14.25
N GLU A 6 12.37 95.49 13.64
CA GLU A 6 11.24 94.89 14.38
C GLU A 6 11.56 93.49 14.97
N ASN A 7 12.61 92.81 14.49
CA ASN A 7 12.93 91.43 14.92
C ASN A 7 14.03 91.35 16.00
N MET A 8 14.44 92.46 16.61
CA MET A 8 15.52 92.54 17.61
C MET A 8 15.06 93.06 18.99
N GLU A 9 13.75 93.11 19.26
CA GLU A 9 13.21 93.57 20.56
C GLU A 9 13.76 92.75 21.74
N TRP A 10 14.00 91.45 21.53
CA TRP A 10 14.57 90.55 22.55
C TRP A 10 15.98 90.97 23.01
N GLU A 11 16.75 91.71 22.19
CA GLU A 11 18.09 92.16 22.56
C GLU A 11 18.04 93.26 23.64
N ASN A 12 16.95 94.03 23.68
CA ASN A 12 16.69 95.02 24.72
C ASN A 12 16.13 94.38 26.00
N GLU A 13 15.30 93.35 25.86
CA GLU A 13 14.71 92.62 26.99
C GLU A 13 15.72 91.71 27.70
N ALA A 14 16.71 91.19 26.97
CA ALA A 14 17.75 90.32 27.50
C ALA A 14 19.17 90.77 27.09
N PRO A 15 19.65 91.93 27.59
CA PRO A 15 20.93 92.51 27.19
C PRO A 15 22.13 91.64 27.55
N GLN A 16 21.98 90.74 28.54
CA GLN A 16 23.02 89.77 28.89
C GLN A 16 23.12 88.64 27.87
N LEU A 17 22.00 88.18 27.30
CA LEU A 17 21.98 87.14 26.27
C LEU A 17 22.44 87.70 24.92
N ALA A 18 22.09 88.95 24.60
CA ALA A 18 22.57 89.63 23.40
C ALA A 18 24.11 89.77 23.35
N LYS A 19 24.75 89.86 24.52
CA LYS A 19 26.22 89.90 24.65
C LYS A 19 26.89 88.54 24.46
N LEU A 20 26.17 87.43 24.55
CA LEU A 20 26.76 86.11 24.30
C LEU A 20 27.09 85.94 22.82
N LYS A 21 28.25 85.36 22.55
CA LYS A 21 28.64 84.96 21.20
C LYS A 21 27.65 83.91 20.69
N LYS A 22 26.98 84.19 19.57
CA LYS A 22 26.14 83.22 18.84
C LYS A 22 27.02 82.12 18.25
N SER A 23 27.39 81.15 19.08
CA SER A 23 28.19 79.98 18.73
C SER A 23 27.52 78.75 19.29
N ASN A 24 27.52 77.66 18.54
CA ASN A 24 27.02 76.39 19.02
C ASN A 24 28.02 75.79 20.02
N PRO A 25 27.67 75.59 21.31
CA PRO A 25 28.56 74.97 22.29
C PRO A 25 28.50 73.43 22.25
N PHE A 26 27.60 72.84 21.46
CA PHE A 26 27.40 71.40 21.40
C PHE A 26 28.32 70.75 20.36
N THR A 27 29.06 69.74 20.80
CA THR A 27 29.87 68.88 19.95
C THR A 27 29.38 67.45 20.04
N VAL A 28 29.30 66.75 18.90
CA VAL A 28 29.04 65.31 18.89
C VAL A 28 30.35 64.53 18.84
N PRO A 29 30.39 63.30 19.37
CA PRO A 29 31.52 62.40 19.21
C PRO A 29 31.83 62.12 17.72
N SER A 30 33.06 61.72 17.43
CA SER A 30 33.44 61.20 16.12
C SER A 30 32.52 60.05 15.71
N ASN A 31 32.16 59.98 14.42
CA ASN A 31 31.30 58.97 13.81
C ASN A 31 29.85 58.93 14.34
N TYR A 32 29.41 59.90 15.15
CA TYR A 32 28.03 59.93 15.68
C TYR A 32 26.98 59.80 14.57
N PHE A 33 27.10 60.60 13.51
CA PHE A 33 26.15 60.58 12.39
C PHE A 33 26.36 59.41 11.42
N GLU A 34 27.58 58.88 11.33
CA GLU A 34 27.90 57.72 10.50
C GLU A 34 27.25 56.44 11.07
N GLU A 35 27.30 56.28 12.39
CA GLU A 35 26.72 55.13 13.09
C GLU A 35 25.25 55.31 13.49
N LEU A 36 24.71 56.54 13.39
CA LEU A 36 23.36 56.85 13.88
C LEU A 36 22.30 55.96 13.22
N ASN A 37 22.37 55.80 11.90
CA ASN A 37 21.39 55.00 11.16
C ASN A 37 21.43 53.52 11.57
N GLU A 38 22.64 52.96 11.71
CA GLU A 38 22.84 51.59 12.20
C GLU A 38 22.28 51.42 13.61
N ARG A 39 22.62 52.32 14.53
CA ARG A 39 22.12 52.28 15.91
C ARG A 39 20.61 52.38 15.99
N ILE A 40 19.99 53.24 15.17
CA ILE A 40 18.52 53.35 15.11
C ILE A 40 17.92 52.04 14.60
N ASN A 41 18.43 51.48 13.51
CA ASN A 41 17.92 50.23 12.95
C ASN A 41 18.07 49.07 13.94
N GLN A 42 19.21 48.96 14.62
CA GLN A 42 19.46 47.97 15.67
C GLN A 42 18.48 48.14 16.84
N SER A 43 18.27 49.37 17.31
CA SER A 43 17.31 49.66 18.38
C SER A 43 15.89 49.26 17.98
N VAL A 44 15.45 49.64 16.77
CA VAL A 44 14.12 49.29 16.25
C VAL A 44 13.96 47.77 16.12
N PHE A 45 14.99 47.09 15.64
CA PHE A 45 15.02 45.63 15.56
C PHE A 45 14.88 44.98 16.94
N ILE A 46 15.71 45.36 17.92
CA ILE A 46 15.64 44.82 19.28
C ILE A 46 14.26 45.07 19.91
N SER A 47 13.74 46.30 19.81
CA SER A 47 12.40 46.63 20.32
C SER A 47 11.25 45.91 19.59
N SER A 48 11.48 45.41 18.36
CA SER A 48 10.52 44.57 17.65
C SER A 48 10.52 43.12 18.16
N LEU A 49 11.65 42.63 18.69
CA LEU A 49 11.78 41.29 19.27
C LEU A 49 11.08 41.19 20.64
N GLU A 50 11.13 42.24 21.45
CA GLU A 50 10.46 42.29 22.77
C GLU A 50 8.93 42.29 22.65
N ARG A 51 8.38 42.67 21.49
CA ARG A 51 6.92 42.84 21.29
C ARG A 51 6.18 41.53 21.04
N ASN A 52 6.89 40.41 20.87
CA ASN A 52 6.31 39.09 20.64
C ASN A 52 6.56 38.19 21.85
N GLU A 53 5.61 38.12 22.79
CA GLU A 53 5.68 37.20 23.93
C GLU A 53 5.68 35.71 23.52
N GLN A 54 5.42 35.41 22.24
CA GLN A 54 5.41 34.05 21.69
C GLN A 54 6.59 33.73 20.75
N GLY A 55 7.54 34.66 20.56
CA GLY A 55 8.63 34.51 19.58
C GLY A 55 9.97 35.05 20.06
N GLY A 56 10.16 35.20 21.36
CA GLY A 56 11.41 35.68 21.95
C GLY A 56 12.57 34.67 21.83
N PHE A 57 13.78 35.14 22.08
CA PHE A 57 14.95 34.27 22.25
C PHE A 57 14.78 33.47 23.55
N HIS A 58 14.31 32.24 23.43
CA HIS A 58 14.24 31.32 24.57
C HIS A 58 15.59 30.65 24.77
N ILE A 59 16.10 30.77 25.98
CA ILE A 59 17.29 30.06 26.41
C ILE A 59 16.87 28.63 26.73
N PRO A 60 17.61 27.59 26.27
CA PRO A 60 17.33 26.21 26.64
C PRO A 60 17.30 26.02 28.15
N GLU A 61 16.50 25.05 28.60
CA GLU A 61 16.48 24.62 30.00
C GLU A 61 17.91 24.28 30.46
N ASN A 62 18.30 24.76 31.65
CA ASN A 62 19.62 24.53 32.26
C ASN A 62 20.82 25.05 31.45
N TYR A 63 20.63 26.03 30.54
CA TYR A 63 21.74 26.64 29.79
C TYR A 63 22.83 27.17 30.73
N PHE A 64 22.48 28.02 31.70
CA PHE A 64 23.47 28.61 32.60
C PHE A 64 24.08 27.59 33.56
N GLU A 65 23.33 26.57 33.97
CA GLU A 65 23.83 25.48 34.83
C GLU A 65 24.86 24.61 34.10
N THR A 66 24.68 24.40 32.79
CA THR A 66 25.58 23.56 31.98
C THR A 66 26.69 24.33 31.29
N LEU A 67 26.57 25.65 31.16
CA LEU A 67 27.51 26.51 30.43
C LEU A 67 28.94 26.39 30.95
N GLU A 68 29.15 26.43 32.27
CA GLU A 68 30.47 26.31 32.88
C GLU A 68 31.13 24.96 32.54
N ASN A 69 30.37 23.87 32.70
CA ASN A 69 30.83 22.51 32.36
C ASN A 69 31.14 22.37 30.87
N GLN A 70 30.34 23.00 30.00
CA GLN A 70 30.57 22.98 28.55
C GLN A 70 31.83 23.74 28.17
N ILE A 71 32.05 24.94 28.73
CA ILE A 71 33.24 25.75 28.46
C ILE A 71 34.50 25.01 28.93
N THR A 72 34.51 24.51 30.17
CA THR A 72 35.65 23.76 30.74
C THR A 72 35.95 22.49 29.93
N SER A 73 34.92 21.74 29.54
CA SER A 73 35.08 20.55 28.69
C SER A 73 35.68 20.89 27.33
N ARG A 74 35.25 21.98 26.70
CA ARG A 74 35.81 22.43 25.41
C ARG A 74 37.27 22.84 25.54
N ILE A 75 37.62 23.60 26.58
CA ILE A 75 39.02 23.98 26.85
C ILE A 75 39.88 22.73 27.06
N ALA A 76 39.41 21.74 27.82
CA ALA A 76 40.13 20.50 28.02
C ALA A 76 40.35 19.74 26.69
N LEU A 77 39.32 19.64 25.84
CA LEU A 77 39.43 19.02 24.51
C LEU A 77 40.43 19.74 23.60
N GLU A 78 40.45 21.07 23.61
CA GLU A 78 41.41 21.85 22.83
C GLU A 78 42.86 21.59 23.28
N GLN A 79 43.10 21.45 24.59
CA GLN A 79 44.42 21.07 25.11
C GLN A 79 44.87 19.69 24.61
N PHE A 80 43.95 18.72 24.47
CA PHE A 80 44.27 17.41 23.89
C PHE A 80 44.52 17.46 22.39
N LYS A 81 43.96 18.42 21.67
CA LYS A 81 44.10 18.55 20.21
C LYS A 81 45.46 19.13 19.80
N ASP A 82 46.01 20.04 20.61
CA ASP A 82 47.34 20.64 20.38
C ASP A 82 48.49 19.80 20.98
N GLY A 83 48.16 18.80 21.80
CA GLY A 83 49.10 17.81 22.29
C GLY A 83 49.49 16.86 21.17
N ASN A 84 50.78 16.83 20.83
CA ASN A 84 51.46 15.87 19.95
C ASN A 84 51.43 14.42 20.49
N GLN A 85 50.38 14.03 21.20
CA GLN A 85 50.19 12.72 21.76
C GLN A 85 49.51 11.87 20.68
N GLU A 86 50.22 10.82 20.29
CA GLU A 86 49.72 9.74 19.45
C GLU A 86 48.25 9.50 19.78
N GLY A 87 47.37 9.59 18.77
CA GLY A 87 45.94 9.39 18.94
C GLY A 87 45.61 8.03 19.57
N PHE A 88 44.32 7.68 19.65
CA PHE A 88 43.91 6.41 20.24
C PHE A 88 44.62 5.21 19.57
N ALA A 89 45.64 4.67 20.26
CA ALA A 89 46.38 3.50 19.81
C ALA A 89 45.57 2.25 20.12
N VAL A 90 45.43 1.38 19.12
CA VAL A 90 44.81 0.07 19.33
C VAL A 90 45.79 -0.85 20.06
N PRO A 91 45.30 -1.75 20.94
CA PRO A 91 46.15 -2.78 21.53
C PRO A 91 46.82 -3.65 20.46
N ASN A 92 48.04 -4.11 20.73
CA ASN A 92 48.74 -5.07 19.86
C ASN A 92 47.86 -6.28 19.56
N GLY A 93 47.69 -6.62 18.29
CA GLY A 93 46.90 -7.78 17.86
C GLY A 93 45.39 -7.55 17.75
N TYR A 94 44.90 -6.29 17.91
CA TYR A 94 43.47 -5.98 17.84
C TYR A 94 42.84 -6.44 16.51
N PHE A 95 43.48 -6.11 15.38
CA PHE A 95 42.93 -6.40 14.06
C PHE A 95 43.01 -7.90 13.71
N GLU A 96 44.06 -8.59 14.15
CA GLU A 96 44.19 -10.05 13.99
C GLU A 96 43.08 -10.77 14.76
N LYS A 97 42.83 -10.38 16.02
CA LYS A 97 41.77 -10.96 16.85
C LYS A 97 40.38 -10.63 16.30
N LEU A 98 40.18 -9.41 15.79
CA LEU A 98 38.94 -8.99 15.15
C LEU A 98 38.63 -9.85 13.92
N GLN A 99 39.61 -10.06 13.03
CA GLN A 99 39.44 -10.91 11.85
C GLN A 99 39.11 -12.36 12.23
N GLN A 100 39.80 -12.93 13.22
CA GLN A 100 39.53 -14.28 13.71
C GLN A 100 38.10 -14.41 14.27
N ASN A 101 37.65 -13.42 15.04
CA ASN A 101 36.29 -13.41 15.61
C ASN A 101 35.21 -13.34 14.53
N ILE A 102 35.40 -12.49 13.52
CA ILE A 102 34.46 -12.37 12.39
C ILE A 102 34.40 -13.69 11.62
N ALA A 103 35.55 -14.30 11.31
CA ALA A 103 35.58 -15.57 10.60
C ALA A 103 34.90 -16.70 11.40
N ALA A 104 35.14 -16.78 12.71
CA ALA A 104 34.51 -17.76 13.58
C ALA A 104 32.98 -17.60 13.61
N GLN A 105 32.47 -16.37 13.68
CA GLN A 105 31.02 -16.11 13.72
C GLN A 105 30.31 -16.28 12.38
N THR A 106 31.03 -16.14 11.25
CA THR A 106 30.44 -16.18 9.91
C THR A 106 30.58 -17.53 9.19
N THR A 107 31.46 -18.41 9.66
CA THR A 107 31.73 -19.72 9.02
C THR A 107 30.92 -20.87 9.61
N GLU A 108 30.24 -20.67 10.74
CA GLU A 108 29.30 -21.65 11.32
C GLU A 108 28.17 -21.94 10.32
N LYS A 109 28.31 -23.04 9.58
CA LYS A 109 27.31 -23.56 8.63
C LYS A 109 26.05 -23.90 9.41
N LYS A 110 25.06 -23.00 9.38
CA LYS A 110 23.72 -23.24 9.90
C LYS A 110 23.20 -24.59 9.39
N LYS A 111 23.02 -25.54 10.32
CA LYS A 111 22.50 -26.89 10.02
C LYS A 111 21.13 -26.76 9.36
N ILE A 112 21.07 -26.97 8.05
CA ILE A 112 19.82 -27.03 7.31
C ILE A 112 19.06 -28.30 7.70
N VAL A 113 18.07 -28.17 8.59
CA VAL A 113 17.13 -29.25 8.87
C VAL A 113 16.10 -29.29 7.75
N ARG A 114 16.10 -30.38 6.97
CA ARG A 114 15.04 -30.66 5.98
C ARG A 114 13.78 -31.06 6.75
N LEU A 115 12.80 -30.16 6.85
CA LEU A 115 11.59 -30.40 7.64
C LEU A 115 10.58 -31.36 6.97
N TRP A 116 10.67 -31.61 5.66
CA TRP A 116 9.66 -32.41 4.93
C TRP A 116 10.34 -33.43 4.03
N ASN A 117 10.28 -34.71 4.42
CA ASN A 117 10.85 -35.82 3.66
C ASN A 117 9.94 -37.06 3.68
N GLN A 118 8.63 -36.89 3.49
CA GLN A 118 7.65 -37.99 3.56
C GLN A 118 7.01 -38.27 2.18
N PRO A 119 7.04 -39.52 1.68
CA PRO A 119 6.49 -39.91 0.37
C PRO A 119 4.97 -40.12 0.36
N LEU A 120 4.24 -39.51 1.29
CA LEU A 120 2.79 -39.72 1.48
C LEU A 120 1.92 -39.06 0.40
N PHE A 121 2.45 -38.06 -0.31
CA PHE A 121 1.74 -37.43 -1.43
C PHE A 121 1.41 -38.39 -2.57
N LYS A 122 2.13 -39.51 -2.70
CA LYS A 122 1.89 -40.50 -3.77
C LYS A 122 0.55 -41.21 -3.62
N TYR A 123 0.09 -41.44 -2.39
CA TYR A 123 -1.17 -42.14 -2.11
C TYR A 123 -2.37 -41.19 -2.11
N ALA A 124 -2.17 -39.91 -1.78
CA ALA A 124 -3.23 -38.91 -1.78
C ALA A 124 -3.88 -38.76 -3.17
N VAL A 125 -3.06 -38.73 -4.23
CA VAL A 125 -3.55 -38.61 -5.62
C VAL A 125 -4.41 -39.81 -6.01
N ALA A 126 -4.00 -41.04 -5.67
CA ALA A 126 -4.77 -42.25 -5.99
C ALA A 126 -6.13 -42.27 -5.27
N ALA A 127 -6.17 -41.91 -3.98
CA ALA A 127 -7.42 -41.83 -3.23
C ALA A 127 -8.38 -40.78 -3.81
N CYS A 128 -7.88 -39.61 -4.20
CA CYS A 128 -8.69 -38.57 -4.83
C CYS A 128 -9.29 -39.02 -6.17
N LEU A 129 -8.52 -39.75 -7.00
CA LEU A 129 -9.02 -40.29 -8.26
C LEU A 129 -10.12 -41.34 -8.03
N VAL A 130 -9.95 -42.24 -7.06
CA VAL A 130 -10.98 -43.24 -6.71
C VAL A 130 -12.27 -42.57 -6.22
N ILE A 131 -12.17 -41.55 -5.37
CA ILE A 131 -13.35 -40.80 -4.89
C ILE A 131 -14.03 -40.04 -6.04
N ALA A 132 -13.26 -39.39 -6.92
CA ALA A 132 -13.81 -38.65 -8.05
C ALA A 132 -14.52 -39.57 -9.05
N SER A 133 -13.92 -40.73 -9.38
CA SER A 133 -14.52 -41.71 -10.28
C SER A 133 -15.78 -42.36 -9.70
N THR A 134 -15.78 -42.74 -8.42
CA THR A 134 -16.96 -43.34 -7.77
C THR A 134 -18.11 -42.33 -7.64
N THR A 135 -17.81 -41.08 -7.24
CA THR A 135 -18.81 -40.01 -7.15
C THR A 135 -19.39 -39.65 -8.52
N GLY A 136 -18.55 -39.61 -9.56
CA GLY A 136 -18.99 -39.34 -10.93
C GLY A 136 -19.93 -40.40 -11.50
N TRP A 137 -19.63 -41.70 -11.26
CA TRP A 137 -20.50 -42.79 -11.71
C TRP A 137 -21.87 -42.76 -11.00
N PHE A 138 -21.87 -42.60 -9.68
CA PHE A 138 -23.11 -42.53 -8.89
C PHE A 138 -23.99 -41.33 -9.28
N ALA A 139 -23.36 -40.18 -9.53
CA ALA A 139 -24.09 -39.00 -10.00
C ALA A 139 -24.70 -39.26 -11.39
N ASN A 140 -23.97 -39.87 -12.32
CA ASN A 140 -24.46 -40.17 -13.67
C ASN A 140 -25.71 -41.06 -13.67
N GLU A 141 -25.73 -42.14 -12.87
CA GLU A 141 -26.89 -43.03 -12.74
C GLU A 141 -28.14 -42.29 -12.20
N HIS A 142 -27.93 -41.38 -11.23
CA HIS A 142 -28.99 -40.51 -10.72
C HIS A 142 -29.47 -39.44 -11.70
N TYR A 143 -28.62 -38.97 -12.62
CA TYR A 143 -29.05 -38.03 -13.67
C TYR A 143 -29.91 -38.71 -14.73
N GLN A 144 -29.56 -39.93 -15.16
CA GLN A 144 -30.32 -40.65 -16.20
C GLN A 144 -31.75 -41.02 -15.74
N SER A 145 -31.91 -41.50 -14.50
CA SER A 145 -33.22 -41.84 -13.93
C SER A 145 -34.16 -40.63 -13.82
N LYS A 146 -33.63 -39.44 -13.49
CA LYS A 146 -34.43 -38.20 -13.47
C LYS A 146 -34.86 -37.74 -14.85
N GLN A 147 -34.05 -37.95 -15.89
CA GLN A 147 -34.44 -37.60 -17.26
C GLN A 147 -35.55 -38.53 -17.77
N LEU A 148 -35.44 -39.84 -17.53
CA LEU A 148 -36.47 -40.82 -17.88
C LEU A 148 -37.84 -40.46 -17.27
N ARG A 149 -37.89 -40.15 -15.97
CA ARG A 149 -39.14 -39.76 -15.31
C ARG A 149 -39.76 -38.46 -15.84
N LYS A 150 -38.95 -37.48 -16.23
CA LYS A 150 -39.47 -36.24 -16.84
C LYS A 150 -40.07 -36.50 -18.22
N THR A 151 -39.42 -37.33 -19.02
CA THR A 151 -39.91 -37.72 -20.35
C THR A 151 -41.21 -38.53 -20.26
N GLU A 152 -41.30 -39.45 -19.30
CA GLU A 152 -42.52 -40.23 -19.05
C GLU A 152 -43.70 -39.33 -18.65
N LEU A 153 -43.47 -38.39 -17.72
CA LEU A 153 -44.50 -37.41 -17.31
C LEU A 153 -44.95 -36.50 -18.47
N ALA A 154 -44.00 -36.03 -19.30
CA ALA A 154 -44.33 -35.21 -20.47
C ALA A 154 -45.14 -35.98 -21.52
N LYS A 155 -44.85 -37.27 -21.69
CA LYS A 155 -45.60 -38.17 -22.58
C LYS A 155 -47.02 -38.40 -22.06
N GLU A 156 -47.19 -38.61 -20.76
CA GLU A 156 -48.51 -38.79 -20.15
C GLU A 156 -49.38 -37.53 -20.31
N GLN A 157 -48.78 -36.34 -20.15
CA GLN A 157 -49.49 -35.07 -20.39
C GLN A 157 -49.91 -34.89 -21.85
N MET A 158 -49.08 -35.30 -22.82
CA MET A 158 -49.46 -35.27 -24.24
C MET A 158 -50.60 -36.25 -24.56
N LEU A 159 -50.69 -37.38 -23.86
CA LEU A 159 -51.74 -38.37 -24.08
C LEU A 159 -53.13 -37.87 -23.61
N TYR A 160 -53.16 -37.00 -22.59
CA TYR A 160 -54.40 -36.41 -22.07
C TYR A 160 -55.05 -35.40 -23.03
N ASP A 161 -54.25 -34.79 -23.92
CA ASP A 161 -54.73 -33.81 -24.90
C ASP A 161 -55.32 -34.47 -26.17
N ILE A 162 -55.28 -35.81 -26.26
CA ILE A 162 -55.89 -36.54 -27.36
C ILE A 162 -57.40 -36.62 -27.10
N ASP A 163 -58.17 -35.96 -27.95
CA ASP A 163 -59.64 -35.97 -27.90
C ASP A 163 -60.21 -37.38 -28.14
N GLU A 164 -61.23 -37.76 -27.37
CA GLU A 164 -61.85 -39.11 -27.41
C GLU A 164 -62.37 -39.47 -28.80
N SER A 165 -62.82 -38.48 -29.59
CA SER A 165 -63.30 -38.71 -30.95
C SER A 165 -62.20 -39.21 -31.90
N VAL A 166 -60.96 -38.79 -31.70
CA VAL A 166 -59.80 -39.24 -32.50
C VAL A 166 -59.45 -40.69 -32.17
N ILE A 167 -59.55 -41.07 -30.89
CA ILE A 167 -59.33 -42.46 -30.46
C ILE A 167 -60.41 -43.36 -31.07
N MET A 168 -61.66 -42.92 -31.05
CA MET A 168 -62.80 -43.62 -31.65
C MET A 168 -62.64 -43.78 -33.17
N GLU A 169 -62.22 -42.72 -33.87
CA GLU A 169 -61.94 -42.76 -35.31
C GLU A 169 -60.83 -43.77 -35.63
N TYR A 170 -59.72 -43.75 -34.88
CA TYR A 170 -58.62 -44.67 -35.09
C TYR A 170 -58.99 -46.13 -34.80
N MET A 171 -59.78 -46.39 -33.77
CA MET A 171 -60.30 -47.74 -33.49
C MET A 171 -61.25 -48.23 -34.58
N GLN A 172 -62.07 -47.33 -35.14
CA GLN A 172 -63.00 -47.66 -36.20
C GLN A 172 -62.28 -47.91 -37.54
N GLU A 173 -61.21 -47.17 -37.84
CA GLU A 173 -60.31 -47.43 -38.97
C GLU A 173 -59.62 -48.80 -38.80
N ALA A 174 -59.07 -49.08 -37.61
CA ALA A 174 -58.34 -50.33 -37.33
C ALA A 174 -59.23 -51.58 -37.39
N GLN A 175 -60.53 -51.49 -37.11
CA GLN A 175 -61.45 -52.61 -37.28
C GLN A 175 -61.91 -52.85 -38.74
N ASN A 176 -61.81 -51.84 -39.62
CA ASN A 176 -62.21 -51.99 -41.02
C ASN A 176 -61.15 -52.67 -41.90
N VAL A 177 -59.90 -52.77 -41.45
CA VAL A 177 -58.86 -53.54 -42.15
C VAL A 177 -58.93 -55.02 -41.75
N LYS A 178 -60.00 -55.66 -42.22
CA LYS A 178 -60.07 -57.11 -42.36
C LYS A 178 -58.86 -57.61 -43.17
N THR A 179 -58.26 -58.69 -42.69
CA THR A 179 -58.01 -59.89 -43.50
C THR A 179 -57.19 -59.68 -44.78
N ALA A 180 -55.87 -59.59 -44.65
CA ALA A 180 -54.95 -59.92 -45.74
C ALA A 180 -53.97 -60.97 -45.22
N SER A 181 -54.25 -62.23 -45.56
CA SER A 181 -53.37 -63.37 -45.33
C SER A 181 -52.18 -63.24 -46.27
N PHE A 182 -51.02 -62.81 -45.77
CA PHE A 182 -49.78 -62.77 -46.54
C PHE A 182 -49.22 -64.19 -46.70
N THR A 183 -48.74 -64.53 -47.90
CA THR A 183 -48.05 -65.80 -48.14
C THR A 183 -46.59 -65.68 -47.70
N ASP A 184 -46.02 -66.74 -47.12
CA ASP A 184 -44.68 -66.71 -46.51
C ASP A 184 -43.60 -66.22 -47.49
N THR A 185 -43.75 -66.47 -48.79
CA THR A 185 -42.80 -66.02 -49.83
C THR A 185 -42.77 -64.50 -50.01
N GLU A 186 -43.91 -63.80 -49.88
CA GLU A 186 -43.93 -62.33 -49.93
C GLU A 186 -43.32 -61.71 -48.67
N MET A 187 -43.56 -62.33 -47.52
CA MET A 187 -42.96 -61.89 -46.26
C MET A 187 -41.43 -62.03 -46.28
N GLU A 188 -40.93 -63.15 -46.80
CA GLU A 188 -39.48 -63.39 -46.90
C GLU A 188 -38.79 -62.36 -47.81
N ASN A 189 -39.39 -62.07 -48.97
CA ASN A 189 -38.87 -61.04 -49.87
C ASN A 189 -38.92 -59.64 -49.23
N TYR A 190 -40.01 -59.28 -48.54
CA TYR A 190 -40.11 -57.97 -47.87
C TYR A 190 -39.04 -57.81 -46.79
N ILE A 191 -38.76 -58.86 -46.02
CA ILE A 191 -37.72 -58.84 -44.98
C ILE A 191 -36.34 -58.67 -45.62
N LEU A 192 -36.04 -59.38 -46.71
CA LEU A 192 -34.76 -59.25 -47.41
C LEU A 192 -34.57 -57.88 -48.07
N ASP A 193 -35.64 -57.23 -48.55
CA ASP A 193 -35.55 -55.93 -49.22
C ASP A 193 -35.48 -54.76 -48.23
N ASN A 194 -36.12 -54.87 -47.07
CA ASN A 194 -36.22 -53.76 -46.10
C ASN A 194 -35.26 -53.88 -44.91
N PHE A 195 -34.71 -55.08 -44.63
CA PHE A 195 -33.80 -55.28 -43.52
C PHE A 195 -32.48 -55.88 -43.99
N SER A 196 -31.39 -55.21 -43.65
CA SER A 196 -30.05 -55.73 -43.95
C SER A 196 -29.66 -56.85 -42.98
N THR A 197 -28.76 -57.74 -43.39
CA THR A 197 -28.26 -58.83 -42.53
C THR A 197 -27.65 -58.31 -41.23
N SER A 198 -27.06 -57.10 -41.25
CA SER A 198 -26.59 -56.42 -40.04
C SER A 198 -27.70 -56.10 -39.04
N ASP A 199 -28.88 -55.69 -39.51
CA ASP A 199 -30.00 -55.30 -38.64
C ASP A 199 -30.64 -56.53 -37.95
N LEU A 200 -30.69 -57.67 -38.66
CA LEU A 200 -31.12 -58.95 -38.09
C LEU A 200 -30.10 -59.51 -37.07
N SER A 201 -28.81 -59.26 -37.25
CA SER A 201 -27.77 -59.76 -36.35
C SER A 201 -27.58 -58.93 -35.07
N ASN A 202 -28.00 -57.66 -35.05
CA ASN A 202 -27.89 -56.77 -33.89
C ASN A 202 -29.09 -56.89 -32.91
N ASN A 203 -30.03 -57.80 -33.16
CA ASN A 203 -31.15 -58.11 -32.26
C ASN A 203 -31.14 -59.58 -31.79
N LEU A 204 -29.94 -60.16 -31.61
CA LEU A 204 -29.74 -61.35 -30.78
C LEU A 204 -28.77 -61.07 -29.63
#